data_AF-A0A7X3PHB4-F1
#
_entry.id   AF-A0A7X3PHB4-F1
#
_cell.length_a   1.000
_cell.length_b   1.000
_cell.length_c   1.000
_cell.angle_alpha   90.00
_cell.angle_beta   90.00
_cell.angle_gamma   90.00
#
_symmetry.space_group_name_H-M   'P 1'
#
loop_
_entity.id
_entity.type
_entity.pdbx_description
1 polymer ?
#
loop_
_entity_poly.entity_id
_entity_poly.type
_entity_poly.pdbx_seq_one_letter_code
_entity_poly.pdbx_strand_id
1 'polypeptide(L)'
;MNFNRFETAARRMWHEIPAEAREGVDGLTIEPEAARHPDFHWVYTMGECLTEAWPSGAGGDGDVRSELVLYHGSFRALAEEDPDFDWEGELWETILHELLHHRESAAGESGLDEVDWANEQNLRRLAGKPFDPDFCRAVPSGPDGVVKLESELFVESVIPERADEAVFEWRGRRYAVEAPVYANRAFVEVPNLAGGRLCVIIRRRSPWWRFGRGRNYRPAEVSLPAYPLPGEDG
;
A
#
# COMPACT_ATOMS: atom_id res chain seq x y z
N MET A 1 -21.88 1.07 -10.49
CA MET A 1 -22.62 -0.17 -10.83
C MET A 1 -23.68 -0.45 -9.75
N ASN A 2 -24.87 -0.96 -10.09
CA ASN A 2 -25.88 -1.32 -9.07
C ASN A 2 -25.58 -2.68 -8.43
N PHE A 3 -26.20 -2.97 -7.28
CA PHE A 3 -25.92 -4.17 -6.47
C PHE A 3 -26.07 -5.47 -7.28
N ASN A 4 -27.19 -5.68 -7.97
CA ASN A 4 -27.42 -6.92 -8.73
C ASN A 4 -26.38 -7.14 -9.84
N ARG A 5 -25.97 -6.07 -10.53
CA ARG A 5 -24.91 -6.16 -11.56
C ARG A 5 -23.55 -6.45 -10.93
N PHE A 6 -23.27 -5.83 -9.79
CA PHE A 6 -22.04 -6.06 -9.03
C PHE A 6 -21.94 -7.52 -8.55
N GLU A 7 -22.99 -8.03 -7.92
CA GLU A 7 -23.05 -9.42 -7.47
C GLU A 7 -22.90 -10.41 -8.65
N THR A 8 -23.58 -10.14 -9.76
CA THR A 8 -23.47 -10.97 -10.97
C THR A 8 -22.04 -10.99 -11.50
N ALA A 9 -21.37 -9.83 -11.55
CA ALA A 9 -19.98 -9.71 -12.00
C ALA A 9 -19.02 -10.42 -11.04
N ALA A 10 -19.17 -10.22 -9.73
CA ALA A 10 -18.34 -10.83 -8.70
C ALA A 10 -18.42 -12.36 -8.76
N ARG A 11 -19.64 -12.91 -8.86
CA ARG A 11 -19.84 -14.36 -8.98
C ARG A 11 -19.29 -14.91 -10.30
N ARG A 12 -19.44 -14.20 -11.41
CA ARG A 12 -18.83 -14.58 -12.69
C ARG A 12 -17.31 -14.69 -12.55
N MET A 13 -16.67 -13.62 -12.06
CA MET A 13 -15.22 -13.54 -11.83
C MET A 13 -14.72 -14.63 -10.89
N TRP A 14 -15.42 -14.87 -9.78
CA TRP A 14 -15.12 -15.97 -8.85
C TRP A 14 -15.04 -17.33 -9.55
N HIS A 15 -15.95 -17.59 -10.50
CA HIS A 15 -15.96 -18.84 -11.25
C HIS A 15 -14.94 -18.88 -12.39
N GLU A 16 -14.45 -17.74 -12.87
CA GLU A 16 -13.33 -17.67 -13.83
C GLU A 16 -12.00 -18.07 -13.18
N ILE A 17 -11.87 -17.89 -11.86
CA ILE A 17 -10.67 -18.28 -11.11
C ILE A 17 -10.62 -19.82 -10.97
N PRO A 18 -9.46 -20.44 -11.27
CA PRO A 18 -9.29 -21.89 -11.15
C PRO A 18 -9.69 -22.43 -9.78
N ALA A 19 -10.29 -23.62 -9.75
CA ALA A 19 -10.80 -24.21 -8.51
C ALA A 19 -9.69 -24.46 -7.48
N GLU A 20 -8.49 -24.80 -7.96
CA GLU A 20 -7.28 -25.02 -7.16
C GLU A 20 -6.81 -23.74 -6.46
N ALA A 21 -7.06 -22.57 -7.06
CA ALA A 21 -6.73 -21.30 -6.44
C ALA A 21 -7.76 -20.85 -5.38
N ARG A 22 -8.92 -21.53 -5.31
CA ARG A 22 -10.02 -21.27 -4.37
C ARG A 22 -10.19 -22.39 -3.33
N GLU A 23 -9.31 -23.39 -3.36
CA GLU A 23 -9.31 -24.47 -2.38
C GLU A 23 -9.12 -23.91 -0.97
N GLY A 24 -9.92 -24.36 -0.01
CA GLY A 24 -9.92 -23.80 1.35
C GLY A 24 -10.85 -22.59 1.56
N VAL A 25 -11.45 -22.03 0.50
CA VAL A 25 -12.43 -20.95 0.63
C VAL A 25 -13.86 -21.49 0.55
N ASP A 26 -14.67 -21.16 1.55
CA ASP A 26 -16.06 -21.61 1.72
C ASP A 26 -17.00 -20.96 0.70
N GLY A 27 -16.71 -19.71 0.35
CA GLY A 27 -17.49 -18.98 -0.64
C GLY A 27 -17.14 -17.51 -0.74
N LEU A 28 -17.96 -16.83 -1.55
CA LEU A 28 -17.93 -15.39 -1.78
C LEU A 28 -19.27 -14.78 -1.35
N THR A 29 -19.19 -13.90 -0.36
CA THR A 29 -20.31 -13.12 0.18
C THR A 29 -20.20 -11.67 -0.27
N ILE A 30 -21.34 -11.09 -0.63
CA ILE A 30 -21.44 -9.71 -1.12
C ILE A 30 -22.33 -8.93 -0.16
N GLU A 31 -21.75 -7.96 0.51
CA GLU A 31 -22.44 -7.08 1.44
C GLU A 31 -22.89 -5.78 0.74
N PRO A 32 -24.17 -5.38 0.87
CA PRO A 32 -24.67 -4.15 0.24
C PRO A 32 -24.18 -2.88 0.93
N GLU A 33 -23.81 -2.97 2.20
CA GLU A 33 -23.35 -1.84 3.00
C GLU A 33 -21.85 -1.58 2.79
N ALA A 34 -21.41 -0.36 3.11
CA ALA A 34 -20.01 0.00 3.05
C ALA A 34 -19.33 -0.37 4.38
N ALA A 35 -18.13 -0.95 4.30
CA ALA A 35 -17.24 -1.09 5.43
C ALA A 35 -16.21 0.05 5.42
N ARG A 36 -16.02 0.70 6.56
CA ARG A 36 -15.00 1.74 6.74
C ARG A 36 -13.86 1.19 7.58
N HIS A 37 -12.65 1.67 7.31
CA HIS A 37 -11.50 1.37 8.16
C HIS A 37 -11.75 1.86 9.61
N PRO A 38 -11.46 1.06 10.64
CA PRO A 38 -11.80 1.38 12.03
C PRO A 38 -11.12 2.66 12.54
N ASP A 39 -9.88 2.89 12.16
CA ASP A 39 -9.09 4.05 12.61
C ASP A 39 -9.12 5.25 11.64
N PHE A 40 -9.55 5.02 10.40
CA PHE A 40 -9.46 5.98 9.29
C PHE A 40 -10.79 6.02 8.54
N HIS A 41 -11.75 6.78 9.08
CA HIS A 41 -13.11 6.82 8.55
C HIS A 41 -13.22 7.30 7.10
N TRP A 42 -12.21 7.96 6.53
CA TRP A 42 -12.16 8.33 5.11
C TRP A 42 -11.68 7.18 4.19
N VAL A 43 -11.27 6.05 4.75
CA VAL A 43 -10.84 4.85 4.01
C VAL A 43 -11.95 3.82 4.05
N TYR A 44 -12.19 3.19 2.90
CA TYR A 44 -13.17 2.13 2.74
C TYR A 44 -12.49 0.78 2.57
N THR A 45 -12.99 -0.24 3.26
CA THR A 45 -12.59 -1.63 3.05
C THR A 45 -13.42 -2.21 1.91
N MET A 46 -12.76 -2.66 0.84
CA MET A 46 -13.42 -3.15 -0.37
C MET A 46 -13.74 -4.65 -0.27
N GLY A 47 -12.84 -5.42 0.33
CA GLY A 47 -13.04 -6.83 0.65
C GLY A 47 -12.26 -7.25 1.89
N GLU A 48 -12.58 -8.44 2.40
CA GLU A 48 -11.88 -9.08 3.51
C GLU A 48 -11.89 -10.60 3.34
N CYS A 49 -10.78 -11.25 3.69
CA CYS A 49 -10.65 -12.69 3.82
C CYS A 49 -10.81 -13.11 5.29
N LEU A 50 -12.03 -13.46 5.69
CA LEU A 50 -12.34 -13.91 7.04
C LEU A 50 -11.91 -15.36 7.22
N THR A 51 -10.77 -15.56 7.91
CA THR A 51 -10.20 -16.89 8.12
C THR A 51 -10.51 -17.39 9.53
N GLU A 52 -11.27 -18.48 9.65
CA GLU A 52 -11.48 -19.16 10.92
C GLU A 52 -10.45 -20.28 11.08
N ALA A 53 -9.58 -20.17 12.09
CA ALA A 53 -8.75 -21.28 12.51
C ALA A 53 -9.62 -22.29 13.28
N TRP A 54 -10.14 -23.32 12.59
CA TRP A 54 -10.93 -24.35 13.26
C TRP A 54 -10.03 -25.16 14.20
N PRO A 55 -10.34 -25.28 15.51
CA PRO A 55 -9.58 -26.12 16.41
C PRO A 55 -9.67 -27.57 15.94
N SER A 56 -8.51 -28.19 15.73
CA SER A 56 -8.33 -29.60 15.37
C SER A 56 -9.05 -30.53 16.35
N GLY A 57 -10.31 -30.84 16.06
CA GLY A 57 -11.20 -31.62 16.93
C GLY A 57 -11.74 -32.90 16.31
N ALA A 58 -11.41 -33.20 15.05
CA ALA A 58 -11.86 -34.41 14.37
C ALA A 58 -10.87 -34.87 13.27
N GLY A 59 -9.64 -35.20 13.67
CA GLY A 59 -8.83 -36.23 12.98
C GLY A 59 -8.57 -36.07 11.47
N GLY A 60 -8.25 -34.86 11.02
CA GLY A 60 -7.61 -34.55 9.73
C GLY A 60 -6.77 -33.30 9.92
N ASP A 61 -5.73 -33.10 9.10
CA ASP A 61 -4.92 -31.88 9.13
C ASP A 61 -5.86 -30.66 9.10
N GLY A 62 -5.62 -29.68 9.96
CA GLY A 62 -6.55 -28.58 10.18
C GLY A 62 -6.71 -27.71 8.94
N ASP A 63 -7.71 -28.01 8.11
CA ASP A 63 -8.01 -27.25 6.91
C ASP A 63 -8.37 -25.80 7.30
N VAL A 64 -7.59 -24.83 6.80
CA VAL A 64 -7.92 -23.42 6.88
C VAL A 64 -9.16 -23.18 6.03
N ARG A 65 -10.23 -22.68 6.65
CA ARG A 65 -11.49 -22.35 6.00
C ARG A 65 -11.67 -20.84 6.06
N SER A 66 -11.79 -20.21 4.90
CA SER A 66 -11.98 -18.77 4.80
C SER A 66 -13.26 -18.42 4.05
N GLU A 67 -13.86 -17.28 4.41
CA GLU A 67 -14.93 -16.66 3.65
C GLU A 67 -14.41 -15.33 3.08
N LEU A 68 -14.61 -15.14 1.78
CA LEU A 68 -14.33 -13.87 1.13
C LEU A 68 -15.57 -12.99 1.16
N VAL A 69 -15.43 -11.78 1.69
CA VAL A 69 -16.49 -10.78 1.76
C VAL A 69 -16.14 -9.59 0.88
N LEU A 70 -17.08 -9.09 0.09
CA LEU A 70 -16.94 -7.88 -0.72
C LEU A 70 -18.02 -6.86 -0.38
N TYR A 71 -17.64 -5.60 -0.18
CA TYR A 71 -18.55 -4.54 0.26
C TYR A 71 -18.98 -3.65 -0.91
N HIS A 72 -20.12 -3.94 -1.55
CA HIS A 72 -20.65 -3.14 -2.67
C HIS A 72 -20.79 -1.66 -2.31
N GLY A 73 -21.20 -1.37 -1.06
CA GLY A 73 -21.31 0.00 -0.58
C GLY A 73 -19.99 0.76 -0.60
N SER A 74 -18.87 0.08 -0.34
CA SER A 74 -17.51 0.65 -0.38
C SER A 74 -17.09 0.99 -1.80
N PHE A 75 -17.27 0.04 -2.75
CA PHE A 75 -17.02 0.29 -4.17
C PHE A 75 -17.84 1.47 -4.70
N ARG A 76 -19.12 1.56 -4.28
CA ARG A 76 -19.97 2.68 -4.66
C ARG A 76 -19.44 4.01 -4.12
N ALA A 77 -19.00 4.05 -2.86
CA ALA A 77 -18.47 5.29 -2.28
C ALA A 77 -17.23 5.77 -3.03
N LEU A 78 -16.31 4.86 -3.37
CA LEU A 78 -15.11 5.19 -4.15
C LEU A 78 -15.45 5.65 -5.57
N ALA A 79 -16.38 4.96 -6.24
CA ALA A 79 -16.85 5.35 -7.57
C ALA A 79 -17.65 6.66 -7.61
N GLU A 80 -18.17 7.14 -6.47
CA GLU A 80 -18.79 8.46 -6.37
C GLU A 80 -17.73 9.58 -6.32
N GLU A 81 -16.53 9.27 -5.84
CA GLU A 81 -15.39 10.19 -5.78
C GLU A 81 -14.57 10.20 -7.08
N ASP A 82 -14.58 9.09 -7.84
CA ASP A 82 -13.87 8.94 -9.12
C ASP A 82 -14.84 8.63 -10.29
N PRO A 83 -15.11 9.60 -11.19
CA PRO A 83 -15.93 9.38 -12.38
C PRO A 83 -15.38 8.32 -13.35
N ASP A 84 -14.07 8.05 -13.31
CA ASP A 84 -13.38 7.10 -14.18
C ASP A 84 -13.17 5.73 -13.51
N PHE A 85 -13.80 5.48 -12.35
CA PHE A 85 -13.65 4.25 -11.57
C PHE A 85 -13.95 2.98 -12.39
N ASP A 86 -12.92 2.14 -12.57
CA ASP A 86 -13.02 0.86 -13.26
C ASP A 86 -13.63 -0.22 -12.36
N TRP A 87 -14.96 -0.26 -12.32
CA TRP A 87 -15.71 -1.22 -11.50
C TRP A 87 -15.30 -2.68 -11.70
N GLU A 88 -15.01 -3.12 -12.93
CA GLU A 88 -14.68 -4.53 -13.16
C GLU A 88 -13.20 -4.80 -12.82
N GLY A 89 -12.30 -3.87 -13.12
CA GLY A 89 -10.89 -3.96 -12.72
C GLY A 89 -10.71 -4.02 -11.21
N GLU A 90 -11.29 -3.05 -10.49
CA GLU A 90 -11.22 -2.95 -9.03
C GLU A 90 -11.81 -4.18 -8.34
N LEU A 91 -12.92 -4.70 -8.87
CA LEU A 91 -13.57 -5.90 -8.34
C LEU A 91 -12.69 -7.14 -8.52
N TRP A 92 -12.08 -7.28 -9.71
CA TRP A 92 -11.16 -8.37 -10.00
C TRP A 92 -9.91 -8.30 -9.12
N GLU A 93 -9.30 -7.13 -8.98
CA GLU A 93 -8.13 -6.91 -8.13
C GLU A 93 -8.44 -7.23 -6.67
N THR A 94 -9.60 -6.79 -6.16
CA THR A 94 -10.02 -7.09 -4.78
C THR A 94 -10.20 -8.60 -4.56
N ILE A 95 -10.88 -9.31 -5.46
CA ILE A 95 -11.07 -10.77 -5.33
C ILE A 95 -9.71 -11.50 -5.32
N LEU A 96 -8.79 -11.11 -6.21
CA LEU A 96 -7.46 -11.71 -6.25
C LEU A 96 -6.65 -11.41 -5.00
N HIS A 97 -6.72 -10.18 -4.49
CA HIS A 97 -6.02 -9.78 -3.26
C HIS A 97 -6.46 -10.64 -2.08
N GLU A 98 -7.76 -10.74 -1.81
CA GLU A 98 -8.28 -11.56 -0.70
C GLU A 98 -7.97 -13.06 -0.86
N LEU A 99 -7.99 -13.57 -2.10
CA LEU A 99 -7.59 -14.95 -2.38
C LEU A 99 -6.10 -15.18 -2.11
N LEU A 100 -5.24 -14.21 -2.40
CA LEU A 100 -3.82 -14.34 -2.10
C LEU A 100 -3.59 -14.31 -0.59
N HIS A 101 -4.31 -13.49 0.18
CA HIS A 101 -4.27 -13.55 1.65
C HIS A 101 -4.67 -14.92 2.19
N HIS A 102 -5.76 -15.50 1.66
CA HIS A 102 -6.13 -16.87 2.02
C HIS A 102 -4.98 -17.86 1.79
N ARG A 103 -4.35 -17.78 0.60
CA ARG A 103 -3.25 -18.70 0.24
C ARG A 103 -2.01 -18.50 1.09
N GLU A 104 -1.63 -17.27 1.40
CA GLU A 104 -0.51 -16.99 2.30
C GLU A 104 -0.79 -17.51 3.70
N SER A 105 -2.00 -17.27 4.23
CA SER A 105 -2.44 -17.82 5.51
C SER A 105 -2.37 -19.35 5.54
N ALA A 106 -2.87 -20.00 4.49
CA ALA A 106 -2.81 -21.46 4.35
C ALA A 106 -1.38 -22.00 4.21
N ALA A 107 -0.46 -21.23 3.62
CA ALA A 107 0.96 -21.57 3.49
C ALA A 107 1.80 -21.21 4.74
N GLY A 108 1.26 -20.43 5.68
CA GLY A 108 2.02 -19.85 6.78
C GLY A 108 3.03 -18.79 6.33
N GLU A 109 2.79 -18.17 5.18
CA GLU A 109 3.57 -17.05 4.63
C GLU A 109 2.97 -15.71 5.09
N SER A 110 3.73 -14.63 5.00
CA SER A 110 3.33 -13.29 5.49
C SER A 110 3.79 -12.15 4.57
N GLY A 111 3.90 -12.41 3.27
CA GLY A 111 4.44 -11.45 2.30
C GLY A 111 3.50 -10.25 2.08
N LEU A 112 2.19 -10.52 1.97
CA LEU A 112 1.17 -9.47 1.87
C LEU A 112 0.94 -8.75 3.18
N ASP A 113 1.10 -9.43 4.33
CA ASP A 113 1.04 -8.79 5.65
C ASP A 113 2.06 -7.64 5.77
N GLU A 114 3.24 -7.76 5.15
CA GLU A 114 4.25 -6.69 5.11
C GLU A 114 3.81 -5.49 4.26
N VAL A 115 3.11 -5.75 3.15
CA VAL A 115 2.58 -4.71 2.26
C VAL A 115 1.41 -3.97 2.92
N ASP A 116 0.49 -4.70 3.54
CA ASP A 116 -0.64 -4.12 4.26
C ASP A 116 -0.19 -3.33 5.48
N TRP A 117 0.78 -3.87 6.22
CA TRP A 117 1.41 -3.12 7.30
C TRP A 117 2.01 -1.80 6.78
N ALA A 118 2.67 -1.81 5.62
CA ALA A 118 3.22 -0.60 5.03
C ALA A 118 2.13 0.39 4.57
N ASN A 119 1.02 -0.09 3.98
CA ASN A 119 -0.14 0.74 3.65
C ASN A 119 -0.75 1.38 4.91
N GLU A 120 -0.93 0.61 5.98
CA GLU A 120 -1.41 1.09 7.27
C GLU A 120 -0.48 2.15 7.89
N GLN A 121 0.85 1.95 7.83
CA GLN A 121 1.80 2.98 8.26
C GLN A 121 1.69 4.25 7.40
N ASN A 122 1.42 4.11 6.11
CA ASN A 122 1.22 5.24 5.23
C ASN A 122 -0.05 6.03 5.56
N LEU A 123 -1.16 5.34 5.86
CA LEU A 123 -2.40 5.97 6.34
C LEU A 123 -2.17 6.72 7.65
N ARG A 124 -1.41 6.14 8.58
CA ARG A 124 -1.00 6.82 9.82
C ARG A 124 -0.22 8.09 9.55
N ARG A 125 0.72 8.06 8.60
CA ARG A 125 1.48 9.25 8.16
C ARG A 125 0.53 10.33 7.65
N LEU A 126 -0.33 10.01 6.68
CA LEU A 126 -1.31 10.95 6.11
C LEU A 126 -2.28 11.50 7.17
N ALA A 127 -2.60 10.71 8.19
CA ALA A 127 -3.45 11.12 9.31
C ALA A 127 -2.72 11.95 10.39
N GLY A 128 -1.40 12.16 10.28
CA GLY A 128 -0.57 12.79 11.31
C GLY A 128 -0.45 11.98 12.61
N LYS A 129 -0.73 10.67 12.56
CA LYS A 129 -0.58 9.74 13.69
C LYS A 129 0.87 9.22 13.76
N PRO A 130 1.31 8.64 14.89
CA PRO A 130 2.60 7.94 14.95
C PRO A 130 2.67 6.79 13.94
N PHE A 131 3.76 6.72 13.18
CA PHE A 131 4.01 5.69 12.17
C PHE A 131 5.48 5.24 12.20
N ASP A 132 5.77 4.03 11.73
CA ASP A 132 7.14 3.57 11.50
C ASP A 132 7.70 4.26 10.25
N PRO A 133 8.82 4.99 10.33
CA PRO A 133 9.33 5.75 9.19
C PRO A 133 10.09 4.93 8.15
N ASP A 134 10.42 3.68 8.44
CA ASP A 134 11.06 2.75 7.52
C ASP A 134 10.03 1.89 6.76
N PHE A 135 8.73 2.14 6.93
CA PHE A 135 7.64 1.31 6.40
C PHE A 135 7.76 0.95 4.92
N CYS A 136 8.13 1.90 4.06
CA CYS A 136 8.29 1.67 2.61
C CYS A 136 9.34 0.60 2.27
N ARG A 137 10.24 0.26 3.20
CA ARG A 137 11.30 -0.74 2.97
C ARG A 137 10.84 -2.18 3.22
N ALA A 138 9.68 -2.38 3.83
CA ALA A 138 9.04 -3.70 3.91
C ALA A 138 8.54 -4.14 2.53
N VAL A 139 8.27 -3.19 1.63
CA VAL A 139 7.81 -3.49 0.27
C VAL A 139 8.98 -3.47 -0.72
N PRO A 140 9.14 -4.52 -1.54
CA PRO A 140 10.13 -4.51 -2.62
C PRO A 140 9.91 -3.34 -3.58
N SER A 141 10.97 -2.59 -3.88
CA SER A 141 10.93 -1.58 -4.92
C SER A 141 10.92 -2.20 -6.32
N GLY A 142 10.30 -1.51 -7.27
CA GLY A 142 10.37 -1.84 -8.69
C GLY A 142 11.79 -1.72 -9.26
N PRO A 143 12.01 -2.12 -10.53
CA PRO A 143 13.33 -2.06 -11.19
C PRO A 143 13.94 -0.65 -11.25
N ASP A 144 13.12 0.39 -11.15
CA ASP A 144 13.47 1.81 -11.12
C ASP A 144 13.70 2.35 -9.69
N GLY A 145 13.66 1.48 -8.67
CA GLY A 145 13.82 1.85 -7.28
C GLY A 145 12.59 2.55 -6.67
N VAL A 146 11.46 2.58 -7.39
CA VAL A 146 10.20 3.16 -6.91
C VAL A 146 9.43 2.13 -6.10
N VAL A 147 8.97 2.50 -4.91
CA VAL A 147 8.01 1.71 -4.14
C VAL A 147 6.61 2.26 -4.38
N LYS A 148 5.64 1.39 -4.68
CA LYS A 148 4.23 1.75 -4.85
C LYS A 148 3.44 1.22 -3.66
N LEU A 149 2.68 2.11 -3.01
CA LEU A 149 1.71 1.75 -1.96
C LEU A 149 0.38 2.39 -2.35
N GLU A 150 -0.60 1.57 -2.70
CA GLU A 150 -1.92 1.98 -3.23
C GLU A 150 -1.83 3.18 -4.19
N SER A 151 -2.09 4.39 -3.68
CA SER A 151 -2.18 5.65 -4.42
C SER A 151 -0.93 6.55 -4.36
N GLU A 152 0.12 6.15 -3.64
CA GLU A 152 1.35 6.91 -3.47
C GLU A 152 2.58 6.16 -3.98
N LEU A 153 3.49 6.91 -4.61
CA LEU A 153 4.76 6.43 -5.13
C LEU A 153 5.88 7.01 -4.28
N PHE A 154 6.86 6.18 -3.91
CA PHE A 154 7.95 6.55 -3.02
C PHE A 154 9.30 6.35 -3.69
N VAL A 155 10.18 7.34 -3.54
CA VAL A 155 11.58 7.26 -3.96
C VAL A 155 12.46 7.64 -2.77
N GLU A 156 13.40 6.77 -2.40
CA GLU A 156 14.35 7.09 -1.33
C GLU A 156 15.58 7.83 -1.87
N SER A 157 15.89 8.99 -1.28
CA SER A 157 17.15 9.72 -1.53
C SER A 157 18.01 9.76 -0.28
N VAL A 158 19.26 9.33 -0.42
CA VAL A 158 20.20 9.19 0.70
C VAL A 158 21.30 10.25 0.62
N ILE A 159 21.21 11.25 1.48
CA ILE A 159 22.05 12.45 1.42
C ILE A 159 23.07 12.54 2.58
N PRO A 160 24.15 13.31 2.42
CA PRO A 160 25.04 13.67 3.54
C PRO A 160 24.31 14.37 4.68
N GLU A 161 24.83 14.27 5.91
CA GLU A 161 24.19 14.85 7.12
C GLU A 161 23.85 16.33 6.99
N ARG A 162 24.67 17.11 6.28
CA ARG A 162 24.52 18.58 6.13
C ARG A 162 23.99 19.04 4.77
N ALA A 163 23.62 18.13 3.88
CA ALA A 163 23.09 18.52 2.58
C ALA A 163 21.70 19.17 2.73
N ASP A 164 21.49 20.29 2.06
CA ASP A 164 20.23 21.02 1.95
C ASP A 164 19.44 20.65 0.69
N GLU A 165 19.96 19.71 -0.09
CA GLU A 165 19.33 19.21 -1.31
C GLU A 165 19.40 17.68 -1.40
N ALA A 166 18.34 17.09 -1.93
CA ALA A 166 18.25 15.67 -2.25
C ALA A 166 18.06 15.46 -3.74
N VAL A 167 18.91 14.60 -4.31
CA VAL A 167 18.82 14.18 -5.71
C VAL A 167 18.17 12.80 -5.77
N PHE A 168 17.25 12.62 -6.71
CA PHE A 168 16.56 11.35 -6.94
C PHE A 168 16.34 11.12 -8.43
N GLU A 169 16.13 9.87 -8.81
CA GLU A 169 15.78 9.47 -10.17
C GLU A 169 14.28 9.21 -10.27
N TRP A 170 13.69 9.66 -11.37
CA TRP A 170 12.29 9.44 -11.70
C TRP A 170 12.13 9.26 -13.20
N ARG A 171 11.63 8.08 -13.61
CA ARG A 171 11.39 7.73 -15.03
C ARG A 171 12.61 8.03 -15.93
N GLY A 172 13.80 7.65 -15.47
CA GLY A 172 15.06 7.81 -16.22
C GLY A 172 15.61 9.24 -16.27
N ARG A 173 15.08 10.17 -15.47
CA ARG A 173 15.58 11.54 -15.34
C ARG A 173 15.95 11.85 -13.90
N ARG A 174 16.96 12.70 -13.71
CA ARG A 174 17.40 13.15 -12.39
C ARG A 174 16.69 14.44 -12.00
N TYR A 175 16.26 14.50 -10.77
CA TYR A 175 15.60 15.65 -10.17
C TYR A 175 16.27 16.00 -8.84
N ALA A 176 16.19 17.27 -8.47
CA ALA A 176 16.58 17.76 -7.16
C ALA A 176 15.36 18.36 -6.44
N VAL A 177 15.35 18.21 -5.11
CA VAL A 177 14.36 18.80 -4.22
C VAL A 177 15.05 19.30 -2.96
N GLU A 178 14.56 20.40 -2.39
CA GLU A 178 15.08 20.93 -1.13
C GLU A 178 14.91 19.89 0.00
N ALA A 179 15.96 19.73 0.79
CA ALA A 179 16.02 18.80 1.91
C ALA A 179 15.97 19.54 3.24
N PRO A 180 14.88 19.41 4.03
CA PRO A 180 14.77 20.05 5.34
C PRO A 180 15.96 19.73 6.25
N VAL A 181 16.79 20.73 6.55
CA VAL A 181 18.04 20.56 7.33
C VAL A 181 17.80 20.24 8.80
N TYR A 182 16.62 20.58 9.32
CA TYR A 182 16.21 20.33 10.70
C TYR A 182 15.72 18.89 10.95
N ALA A 183 15.49 18.12 9.88
CA ALA A 183 14.94 16.77 9.93
C ALA A 183 16.02 15.73 9.60
N ASN A 184 16.06 14.63 10.36
CA ASN A 184 16.93 13.49 10.04
C ASN A 184 16.29 12.51 9.06
N ARG A 185 14.96 12.60 8.91
CA ARG A 185 14.17 11.99 7.85
C ARG A 185 13.07 12.96 7.42
N ALA A 186 12.84 13.09 6.12
CA ALA A 186 11.74 13.89 5.59
C ALA A 186 10.96 13.11 4.54
N PHE A 187 9.65 13.31 4.52
CA PHE A 187 8.72 12.88 3.49
C PHE A 187 8.35 14.13 2.70
N VAL A 188 8.90 14.24 1.50
CA VAL A 188 8.71 15.40 0.64
C VAL A 188 7.75 15.04 -0.48
N GLU A 189 6.51 15.52 -0.38
CA GLU A 189 5.57 15.41 -1.48
C GLU A 189 6.05 16.32 -2.62
N VAL A 190 6.20 15.72 -3.81
CA VAL A 190 6.62 16.41 -5.04
C VAL A 190 5.39 16.57 -5.95
N PRO A 191 4.79 17.76 -5.99
CA PRO A 191 3.60 17.97 -6.81
C PRO A 191 3.94 17.88 -8.31
N ASN A 192 2.98 17.37 -9.10
CA ASN A 192 2.97 17.41 -10.56
C ASN A 192 4.01 16.56 -11.32
N LEU A 193 4.70 15.60 -10.67
CA LEU A 193 5.73 14.80 -11.36
C LEU A 193 5.25 13.40 -11.82
N ALA A 194 4.28 12.80 -11.15
CA ALA A 194 3.87 11.41 -11.40
C ALA A 194 2.50 11.24 -12.09
N GLY A 195 1.73 12.33 -12.28
CA GLY A 195 0.29 12.21 -12.55
C GLY A 195 -0.50 11.66 -11.35
N GLY A 196 0.14 11.63 -10.18
CA GLY A 196 -0.34 11.19 -8.88
C GLY A 196 0.61 11.71 -7.78
N ARG A 197 0.47 11.23 -6.55
CA ARG A 197 1.30 11.66 -5.41
C ARG A 197 2.66 10.95 -5.41
N LEU A 198 3.72 11.70 -5.64
CA LEU A 198 5.10 11.24 -5.49
C LEU A 198 5.68 11.77 -4.19
N CYS A 199 6.21 10.89 -3.36
CA CYS A 199 6.86 11.22 -2.10
C CYS A 199 8.35 10.84 -2.15
N VAL A 200 9.23 11.81 -1.95
CA VAL A 200 10.67 11.59 -1.82
C VAL A 200 11.01 11.43 -0.34
N ILE A 201 11.46 10.24 0.03
CA ILE A 201 11.94 9.94 1.38
C ILE A 201 13.40 10.35 1.47
N ILE A 202 13.66 11.45 2.15
CA ILE A 202 15.02 11.95 2.37
C ILE A 202 15.58 11.31 3.64
N ARG A 203 16.68 10.56 3.50
CA ARG A 203 17.39 9.95 4.61
C ARG A 203 18.82 10.48 4.69
N ARG A 204 19.19 10.99 5.87
CA ARG A 204 20.56 11.46 6.12
C ARG A 204 21.47 10.30 6.55
N ARG A 205 22.60 10.12 5.84
CA ARG A 205 23.66 9.21 6.29
C ARG A 205 24.21 9.72 7.61
N SER A 206 24.26 8.84 8.62
CA SER A 206 24.96 9.15 9.87
C SER A 206 26.39 8.62 9.78
N PRO A 207 27.40 9.35 10.28
CA PRO A 207 28.75 8.82 10.38
C PRO A 207 28.80 7.55 11.23
N TRP A 208 29.63 6.60 10.80
CA TRP A 208 29.80 5.28 11.44
C TRP A 208 30.29 5.33 12.90
N TRP A 209 30.77 6.47 13.39
CA TRP A 209 31.19 6.64 14.79
C TRP A 209 30.05 7.08 15.74
N ARG A 210 28.83 7.33 15.22
CA ARG A 210 27.65 7.78 16.02
C ARG A 210 26.64 6.67 16.35
N PHE A 211 26.94 5.40 16.05
CA PHE A 211 26.10 4.26 16.45
C PHE A 211 26.10 4.15 17.99
N GLY A 212 25.03 4.60 18.65
CA GLY A 212 24.86 4.43 20.11
C GLY A 212 24.09 5.53 20.85
N ARG A 213 23.85 6.70 20.25
CA ARG A 213 22.91 7.68 20.81
C ARG A 213 21.56 7.50 20.13
N GLY A 214 20.50 7.28 20.92
CA GLY A 214 19.13 7.24 20.44
C GLY A 214 18.90 8.37 19.43
N ARG A 215 18.66 8.00 18.17
CA ARG A 215 18.33 8.97 17.14
C ARG A 215 16.97 9.53 17.53
N ASN A 216 16.93 10.77 18.04
CA ASN A 216 15.67 11.50 18.15
C ASN A 216 15.12 11.64 16.73
N TYR A 217 14.14 10.81 16.42
CA TYR A 217 13.45 10.80 15.16
C TYR A 217 12.63 12.09 15.06
N ARG A 218 12.88 12.88 14.00
CA ARG A 218 12.11 14.09 13.71
C ARG A 218 11.66 14.00 12.26
N PRO A 219 10.53 13.33 11.98
CA PRO A 219 9.95 13.35 10.64
C PRO A 219 9.60 14.80 10.31
N ALA A 220 9.89 15.21 9.08
CA ALA A 220 9.26 16.36 8.47
C ALA A 220 8.36 15.85 7.34
N GLU A 221 7.16 16.41 7.25
CA GLU A 221 6.26 16.22 6.13
C GLU A 221 6.06 17.58 5.47
N VAL A 222 6.48 17.71 4.22
CA VAL A 222 6.50 18.98 3.48
C VAL A 222 6.13 18.73 2.02
N SER A 223 5.53 19.73 1.38
CA SER A 223 5.27 19.71 -0.06
C SER A 223 6.20 20.71 -0.73
N LEU A 224 7.09 20.23 -1.61
CA LEU A 224 8.14 21.04 -2.23
C LEU A 224 8.28 20.67 -3.72
N PRO A 225 8.43 21.65 -4.62
CA PRO A 225 8.63 21.37 -6.03
C PRO A 225 10.00 20.71 -6.25
N ALA A 226 10.05 19.73 -7.14
CA ALA A 226 11.31 19.21 -7.67
C ALA A 226 11.64 19.87 -9.01
N TYR A 227 12.92 19.98 -9.30
CA TYR A 227 13.41 20.57 -10.54
C TYR A 227 14.35 19.61 -11.28
N PRO A 228 14.30 19.56 -12.63
CA PRO A 228 15.11 18.64 -13.39
C PRO A 228 16.58 19.06 -13.35
N LEU A 229 17.47 18.09 -13.16
CA LEU A 229 18.91 18.29 -13.31
C LEU A 229 19.32 18.00 -14.77
N PRO A 230 20.33 18.71 -15.30
CA PRO A 230 20.87 18.41 -16.63
C PRO A 230 21.38 16.96 -16.68
N GLY A 231 21.15 16.28 -17.80
CA GLY A 231 21.73 14.96 -18.06
C GLY A 231 23.25 15.05 -18.11
N GLU A 232 23.96 13.97 -17.77
CA GLU A 232 25.42 13.91 -17.80
C GLU A 232 26.02 13.91 -19.23
N ASP A 233 25.19 14.10 -20.26
CA ASP A 233 25.63 14.21 -21.67
C ASP A 233 26.02 15.67 -21.99
N GLY A 234 27.25 16.02 -21.62
CA GLY A 234 27.99 17.20 -22.11
C GLY A 234 29.11 16.80 -23.08
#